data_AF-A0A0S3U4U4-F1
#
_entry.id   AF-A0A0S3U4U4-F1
#
_cell.length_a   1.000
_cell.length_b   1.000
_cell.length_c   1.000
_cell.angle_alpha   90.00
_cell.angle_beta   90.00
_cell.angle_gamma   90.00
#
_symmetry.space_group_name_H-M   'P 1'
#
loop_
_entity.id
_entity.type
_entity.pdbx_description
1 polymer ?
#
loop_
_entity_poly.entity_id
_entity_poly.type
_entity_poly.pdbx_seq_one_letter_code
_entity_poly.pdbx_strand_id
1 'polypeptide(L)'
;MSQEAEQFIAQILLNQHTIMTQLRALTEQLNGHPSVGQGWMRTSEAALALKSDGVLNARHLRKLQVDKVFSEKNGEIRNVSKGTEKARWEYHVPKCRAALQRHFKGIAKYAEAAKRKRVQQEKR
;
A
#
# COMPACT_ATOMS: atom_id res chain seq x y z
N MET A 1 -0.39 48.09 1.53
CA MET A 1 0.47 47.09 0.86
C MET A 1 0.49 47.44 -0.61
N SER A 2 1.66 47.53 -1.25
CA SER A 2 1.72 47.80 -2.70
C SER A 2 1.45 46.52 -3.49
N GLN A 3 0.87 46.66 -4.68
CA GLN A 3 0.56 45.53 -5.57
C GLN A 3 1.82 44.70 -5.93
N GLU A 4 2.98 45.35 -6.01
CA GLU A 4 4.28 44.69 -6.20
C GLU A 4 4.67 43.81 -5.00
N ALA A 5 4.41 44.26 -3.78
CA ALA A 5 4.69 43.46 -2.58
C ALA A 5 3.80 42.20 -2.53
N GLU A 6 2.55 42.30 -2.97
CA GLU A 6 1.61 41.16 -3.05
C GLU A 6 2.04 40.15 -4.12
N GLN A 7 2.47 40.61 -5.30
CA GLN A 7 3.00 39.74 -6.35
C GLN A 7 4.28 39.03 -5.91
N PHE A 8 5.17 39.73 -5.21
CA PHE A 8 6.40 39.15 -4.68
C PHE A 8 6.10 38.05 -3.63
N ILE A 9 5.16 38.30 -2.71
CA ILE A 9 4.71 37.29 -1.74
C ILE A 9 4.09 36.08 -2.44
N ALA A 10 3.23 36.30 -3.44
CA ALA A 10 2.60 35.21 -4.20
C ALA A 10 3.64 34.34 -4.91
N GLN A 11 4.68 34.96 -5.49
CA GLN A 11 5.77 34.22 -6.14
C GLN A 11 6.59 33.40 -5.13
N ILE A 12 6.85 33.93 -3.94
CA ILE A 12 7.53 33.19 -2.88
C ILE A 12 6.72 31.96 -2.46
N LEU A 13 5.40 32.10 -2.31
CA LEU A 13 4.52 30.99 -1.94
C LEU A 13 4.47 29.90 -3.01
N LEU A 14 4.43 30.27 -4.29
CA LEU A 14 4.51 29.32 -5.41
C LEU A 14 5.85 28.58 -5.44
N ASN A 15 6.94 29.29 -5.21
CA ASN A 15 8.27 28.68 -5.16
C ASN A 15 8.38 27.71 -3.97
N GLN A 16 7.89 28.09 -2.78
CA GLN A 16 7.86 27.20 -1.62
C GLN A 16 7.05 25.93 -1.89
N HIS A 17 5.88 26.04 -2.55
CA HIS A 17 5.06 24.90 -2.91
C HIS A 17 5.80 23.94 -3.86
N THR A 18 6.52 24.50 -4.84
CA THR A 18 7.30 23.74 -5.82
C THR A 18 8.44 22.98 -5.14
N ILE A 19 9.19 23.66 -4.27
CA ILE A 19 10.30 23.06 -3.51
C ILE A 19 9.80 21.94 -2.59
N MET A 20 8.70 22.15 -1.88
CA MET A 20 8.08 21.13 -1.02
C MET A 20 7.67 19.88 -1.80
N THR A 21 7.16 20.07 -3.02
CA THR A 21 6.77 18.96 -3.90
C THR A 21 7.99 18.16 -4.36
N GLN A 22 9.06 18.84 -4.75
CA GLN A 22 10.32 18.20 -5.13
C GLN A 22 10.99 17.48 -3.96
N LEU A 23 10.98 18.06 -2.76
CA LEU A 23 11.52 17.44 -1.55
C LEU A 23 10.79 16.15 -1.19
N ARG A 24 9.46 16.10 -1.34
CA ARG A 24 8.69 14.86 -1.16
C ARG A 24 9.13 13.78 -2.15
N ALA A 25 9.22 14.13 -3.43
CA ALA A 25 9.65 13.19 -4.47
C ALA A 25 11.07 12.65 -4.22
N LEU A 26 12.00 13.50 -3.79
CA LEU A 26 13.38 13.11 -3.46
C LEU A 26 13.46 12.27 -2.17
N THR A 27 12.67 12.59 -1.15
CA THR A 27 12.60 11.81 0.09
C THR A 27 12.07 10.41 -0.18
N GLU A 28 11.12 10.27 -1.11
CA GLU A 28 10.62 8.98 -1.58
C GLU A 28 11.69 8.17 -2.34
N GLN A 29 12.50 8.83 -3.17
CA GLN A 29 13.63 8.21 -3.88
C GLN A 29 14.75 7.76 -2.92
N LEU A 30 15.10 8.57 -1.93
CA LEU A 30 16.20 8.29 -0.98
C LEU A 30 15.87 7.18 0.01
N ASN A 31 14.59 6.98 0.37
CA ASN A 31 14.16 5.90 1.26
C ASN A 31 14.17 4.50 0.62
N GLY A 32 14.75 4.33 -0.57
CA GLY A 32 14.87 3.03 -1.24
C GLY A 32 13.54 2.42 -1.67
N HIS A 33 12.47 3.23 -1.68
CA HIS A 33 11.23 2.89 -2.34
C HIS A 33 11.37 3.34 -3.80
N PRO A 34 11.62 2.41 -4.76
CA PRO A 34 11.39 2.77 -6.15
C PRO A 34 9.96 3.31 -6.20
N SER A 35 9.81 4.45 -6.87
CA SER A 35 8.54 5.01 -7.34
C SER A 35 7.43 3.98 -7.17
N VAL A 36 6.50 4.24 -6.22
CA VAL A 36 5.28 3.46 -5.97
C VAL A 36 5.07 2.52 -7.12
N GLY A 37 5.25 1.20 -6.96
CA GLY A 37 5.05 0.28 -8.08
C GLY A 37 3.64 0.52 -8.64
N GLN A 38 3.51 1.36 -9.65
CA GLN A 38 2.23 1.81 -10.17
C GLN A 38 1.90 0.78 -11.22
N GLY A 39 1.03 -0.16 -10.87
CA GLY A 39 0.54 -1.17 -11.78
C GLY A 39 0.88 -2.58 -11.38
N TRP A 40 0.96 -3.44 -12.40
CA TRP A 40 1.06 -4.88 -12.27
C TRP A 40 2.51 -5.32 -12.10
N MET A 41 2.76 -6.08 -11.05
CA MET A 41 4.08 -6.60 -10.70
C MET A 41 4.05 -8.11 -10.48
N ARG A 42 5.18 -8.77 -10.74
CA ARG A 42 5.34 -10.18 -10.40
C ARG A 42 5.44 -10.34 -8.88
N THR A 43 5.21 -11.56 -8.38
CA THR A 43 5.18 -11.83 -6.93
C THR A 43 6.39 -11.27 -6.16
N SER A 44 7.61 -11.44 -6.68
CA SER A 44 8.83 -11.01 -5.98
C SER A 44 8.93 -9.49 -5.88
N GLU A 45 8.64 -8.78 -6.98
CA GLU A 45 8.64 -7.32 -7.05
C GLU A 45 7.52 -6.73 -6.20
N ALA A 46 6.31 -7.29 -6.32
CA ALA A 46 5.14 -6.87 -5.55
C ALA A 46 5.38 -7.04 -4.04
N ALA A 47 6.07 -8.10 -3.61
CA ALA A 47 6.38 -8.32 -2.21
C ALA A 47 7.37 -7.29 -1.65
N LEU A 48 8.31 -6.81 -2.47
CA LEU A 48 9.20 -5.71 -2.09
C LEU A 48 8.41 -4.40 -1.99
N ALA A 49 7.55 -4.12 -2.97
CA ALA A 49 6.76 -2.90 -3.03
C ALA A 49 5.70 -2.79 -1.91
N LEU A 50 5.17 -3.93 -1.44
CA LEU A 50 4.15 -4.01 -0.38
C LEU A 50 4.76 -4.28 1.01
N LYS A 51 6.09 -4.22 1.15
CA LYS A 51 6.76 -4.55 2.41
C LYS A 51 6.34 -3.63 3.56
N SER A 52 6.21 -2.34 3.28
CA SER A 52 5.70 -1.34 4.22
C SER A 52 4.22 -1.54 4.57
N ASP A 53 3.47 -2.30 3.77
CA ASP A 53 2.05 -2.59 3.96
C ASP A 53 1.81 -3.91 4.71
N GLY A 54 2.85 -4.51 5.30
CA GLY A 54 2.76 -5.73 6.12
C GLY A 54 3.09 -7.03 5.38
N VAL A 55 3.52 -6.97 4.12
CA VAL A 55 4.03 -8.14 3.40
C VAL A 55 5.47 -8.42 3.82
N LEU A 56 5.78 -9.67 4.20
CA LEU A 56 7.09 -10.01 4.75
C LEU A 56 8.08 -10.42 3.66
N ASN A 57 7.60 -11.20 2.70
CA ASN A 57 8.36 -11.73 1.57
C ASN A 57 7.39 -12.30 0.52
N ALA A 58 7.92 -12.76 -0.62
CA ALA A 58 7.12 -13.33 -1.71
C ALA A 58 6.30 -14.56 -1.30
N ARG A 59 6.79 -15.37 -0.35
CA ARG A 59 6.04 -16.51 0.18
C ARG A 59 4.83 -16.05 0.99
N HIS A 60 4.99 -15.02 1.82
CA HIS A 60 3.89 -14.42 2.56
C HIS A 60 2.85 -13.82 1.61
N LEU A 61 3.28 -13.13 0.54
CA LEU A 61 2.36 -12.58 -0.46
C LEU A 61 1.51 -13.67 -1.14
N ARG A 62 2.13 -14.80 -1.53
CA ARG A 62 1.39 -15.95 -2.08
C ARG A 62 0.43 -16.56 -1.09
N LYS A 63 0.79 -16.61 0.20
CA LYS A 63 -0.11 -17.08 1.23
C LYS A 63 -1.36 -16.20 1.33
N LEU A 64 -1.19 -14.87 1.39
CA LEU A 64 -2.29 -13.90 1.38
C LEU A 64 -3.18 -14.05 0.14
N GLN A 65 -2.58 -14.33 -1.01
CA GLN A 65 -3.32 -14.64 -2.24
C GLN A 65 -4.20 -15.90 -2.08
N VAL A 66 -3.64 -17.00 -1.56
CA VAL A 66 -4.37 -18.26 -1.33
C VAL A 66 -5.46 -18.09 -0.28
N ASP A 67 -5.22 -17.27 0.74
CA ASP A 67 -6.16 -16.92 1.81
C ASP A 67 -7.28 -15.97 1.31
N LYS A 68 -7.34 -15.68 0.00
CA LYS A 68 -8.35 -14.81 -0.65
C LYS A 68 -8.36 -13.38 -0.13
N VAL A 69 -7.22 -12.89 0.36
CA VAL A 69 -7.05 -11.47 0.72
C VAL A 69 -7.13 -10.57 -0.51
N PHE A 70 -6.70 -11.09 -1.67
CA PHE A 70 -6.75 -10.42 -2.95
C PHE A 70 -7.79 -11.04 -3.89
N SER A 71 -8.38 -10.21 -4.75
CA SER A 71 -9.45 -10.57 -5.69
C SER A 71 -9.14 -10.13 -7.12
N GLU A 72 -9.36 -11.04 -8.07
CA GLU A 72 -9.30 -10.73 -9.51
C GLU A 72 -10.41 -9.76 -9.92
N LYS A 73 -11.62 -9.91 -9.37
CA LYS A 73 -12.77 -9.02 -9.66
C LYS A 73 -12.50 -7.58 -9.26
N ASN A 74 -11.75 -7.37 -8.19
CA ASN A 74 -11.36 -6.03 -7.75
C ASN A 74 -10.14 -5.49 -8.52
N GLY A 75 -9.51 -6.31 -9.35
CA GLY A 75 -8.27 -6.00 -10.07
C GLY A 75 -7.05 -5.90 -9.15
N GLU A 76 -7.05 -6.64 -8.04
CA GLU A 76 -5.91 -6.70 -7.11
C GLU A 76 -4.87 -7.71 -7.59
N ILE A 77 -5.34 -8.85 -8.10
CA ILE A 77 -4.51 -9.89 -8.71
C ILE A 77 -5.03 -10.23 -10.10
N ARG A 78 -4.16 -10.79 -10.95
CA ARG A 78 -4.57 -11.39 -12.22
C ARG A 78 -3.73 -12.62 -12.52
N ASN A 79 -4.37 -13.62 -13.10
CA ASN A 79 -3.67 -14.76 -13.66
C ASN A 79 -3.22 -14.43 -15.09
N VAL A 80 -1.91 -14.43 -15.34
CA VAL A 80 -1.31 -14.15 -16.67
C VAL A 80 -0.91 -15.42 -17.43
N SER A 81 -1.18 -16.60 -16.89
CA SER A 81 -0.91 -17.87 -17.57
C SER A 81 -2.00 -18.12 -18.62
N LYS A 82 -1.68 -17.84 -19.88
CA LYS A 82 -2.46 -18.37 -21.00
C LYS A 82 -1.98 -19.80 -21.28
N GLY A 83 -2.72 -20.81 -20.81
CA GLY A 83 -2.54 -22.20 -21.24
C GLY A 83 -1.30 -22.95 -20.74
N THR A 84 -0.71 -22.56 -19.60
CA THR A 84 0.39 -23.30 -18.96
C THR A 84 -0.07 -23.89 -17.62
N GLU A 85 0.40 -25.10 -17.28
CA GLU A 85 0.02 -25.83 -16.05
C GLU A 85 0.32 -25.07 -14.75
N LYS A 86 1.23 -24.09 -14.77
CA LYS A 86 1.60 -23.30 -13.59
C LYS A 86 1.04 -21.89 -13.66
N ALA A 87 0.12 -21.60 -12.74
CA ALA A 87 -0.47 -20.29 -12.58
C ALA A 87 0.59 -19.21 -12.26
N ARG A 88 0.79 -18.25 -13.17
CA ARG A 88 1.58 -17.03 -12.97
C ARG A 88 0.65 -15.91 -12.57
N TRP A 89 0.93 -15.31 -11.42
CA TRP A 89 0.13 -14.26 -10.83
C TRP A 89 0.86 -12.94 -10.85
N GLU A 90 0.15 -11.90 -11.27
CA GLU A 90 0.59 -10.52 -11.14
C GLU A 90 -0.32 -9.77 -10.17
N TYR A 91 0.26 -8.78 -9.50
CA TYR A 91 -0.34 -8.05 -8.39
C TYR A 91 -0.37 -6.57 -8.73
N HIS A 92 -1.53 -5.95 -8.67
CA HIS A 92 -1.69 -4.52 -8.85
C HIS A 92 -1.42 -3.81 -7.53
N VAL A 93 -0.18 -3.37 -7.31
CA VAL A 93 0.32 -2.92 -6.01
C VAL A 93 -0.56 -1.85 -5.34
N PRO A 94 -1.06 -0.80 -6.02
CA PRO A 94 -1.95 0.18 -5.39
C PRO A 94 -3.26 -0.43 -4.87
N LYS A 95 -3.80 -1.42 -5.57
CA LYS A 95 -5.05 -2.08 -5.18
C LYS A 95 -4.82 -3.14 -4.10
N CYS A 96 -3.72 -3.90 -4.20
CA CYS A 96 -3.28 -4.81 -3.15
C CYS A 96 -3.04 -4.08 -1.83
N ARG A 97 -2.46 -2.87 -1.85
CA ARG A 97 -2.31 -2.03 -0.65
C ARG A 97 -3.64 -1.76 0.03
N ALA A 98 -4.65 -1.32 -0.74
CA ALA A 98 -5.99 -1.09 -0.20
C ALA A 98 -6.61 -2.39 0.36
N ALA A 99 -6.39 -3.52 -0.30
CA ALA A 99 -6.87 -4.82 0.18
C ALA A 99 -6.21 -5.24 1.52
N LEU A 100 -4.89 -5.07 1.64
CA LEU A 100 -4.14 -5.35 2.87
C LEU A 100 -4.62 -4.48 4.03
N GLN A 101 -4.83 -3.19 3.79
CA GLN A 101 -5.36 -2.28 4.80
C GLN A 101 -6.74 -2.73 5.32
N ARG A 102 -7.64 -3.17 4.42
CA ARG A 102 -8.94 -3.73 4.81
C ARG A 102 -8.79 -5.01 5.63
N HIS A 103 -7.92 -5.92 5.19
CA HIS A 103 -7.69 -7.21 5.84
C HIS A 103 -7.13 -7.05 7.26
N PHE A 104 -6.06 -6.28 7.43
CA PHE A 104 -5.42 -6.09 8.73
C PHE A 104 -6.30 -5.28 9.70
N LYS A 105 -7.07 -4.31 9.20
CA LYS A 105 -8.08 -3.61 10.01
C LYS A 105 -9.16 -4.57 10.52
N GLY A 106 -9.54 -5.56 9.71
CA GLY A 106 -10.44 -6.65 10.12
C GLY A 106 -9.85 -7.47 11.26
N ILE A 107 -8.62 -7.95 11.10
CA ILE A 107 -7.92 -8.75 12.13
C ILE A 107 -7.81 -7.99 13.46
N ALA A 108 -7.44 -6.71 13.43
CA ALA A 108 -7.34 -5.88 14.63
C ALA A 108 -8.68 -5.81 15.40
N LYS A 109 -9.79 -5.59 14.69
CA LYS A 109 -11.13 -5.56 15.30
C LYS A 109 -11.51 -6.89 15.96
N TYR A 110 -11.23 -8.01 15.30
CA TYR A 110 -11.51 -9.33 15.87
C TYR A 110 -10.65 -9.63 17.10
N ALA A 111 -9.37 -9.24 17.08
CA ALA A 111 -8.47 -9.40 18.22
C ALA A 111 -8.93 -8.60 19.44
N GLU A 112 -9.40 -7.36 19.26
CA GLU A 112 -9.98 -6.56 20.34
C GLU A 112 -11.26 -7.17 20.90
N ALA A 113 -12.17 -7.66 20.04
CA ALA A 113 -13.38 -8.33 20.48
C ALA A 113 -13.10 -9.61 21.28
N ALA A 114 -12.10 -10.39 20.87
CA ALA A 114 -11.68 -11.59 21.59
C ALA A 114 -11.10 -11.27 22.98
N LYS A 115 -10.28 -10.21 23.10
CA LYS A 115 -9.76 -9.73 24.38
C LYS A 115 -10.88 -9.31 25.33
N ARG A 116 -11.87 -8.55 24.84
CA ARG A 116 -13.03 -8.13 25.64
C ARG A 116 -13.83 -9.31 26.19
N LYS A 117 -14.06 -10.35 25.37
CA LYS A 117 -14.77 -11.57 25.80
C LYS A 117 -14.04 -12.33 26.91
N ARG A 118 -12.72 -12.45 26.84
CA ARG A 118 -11.90 -13.11 27.88
C ARG A 118 -11.99 -12.38 29.23
N VAL A 119 -11.81 -11.05 29.22
CA VAL A 119 -11.93 -10.22 30.44
C VAL A 119 -13.33 -10.33 31.07
N GLN A 120 -14.37 -10.55 30.27
CA GLN A 120 -15.74 -10.69 30.76
C GLN A 120 -16.03 -12.09 31.34
N GLN A 121 -15.30 -13.12 30.91
CA GLN A 121 -15.38 -14.48 31.45
C GLN A 121 -14.59 -14.64 32.76
N GLU A 122 -13.45 -13.96 32.91
CA GLU A 122 -12.64 -13.98 34.14
C GLU A 122 -13.27 -13.19 35.30
N LYS A 123 -14.33 -12.42 35.03
CA LYS A 123 -15.08 -11.64 36.02
C LYS A 123 -16.38 -12.32 36.48
N ARG A 124 -16.62 -13.57 36.08
CA ARG A 124 -17.75 -14.40 36.52
C ARG A 124 -17.23 -15.55 37.36
#